data_AF-A0A3P7IZ38-F1
#
_entry.id   AF-A0A3P7IZ38-F1
#
_cell.length_a   1.000
_cell.length_b   1.000
_cell.length_c   1.000
_cell.angle_alpha   90.00
_cell.angle_beta   90.00
_cell.angle_gamma   90.00
#
_symmetry.space_group_name_H-M   'P 1'
#
loop_
_entity.id
_entity.type
_entity.pdbx_description
1 polymer ?
#
loop_
_entity_poly.entity_id
_entity_poly.type
_entity_poly.pdbx_seq_one_letter_code
_entity_poly.pdbx_strand_id
1 'polypeptide(L)'
;MAISGKAEVECGDKTIEVVFLTEAVFDGRIFVIGHANDTRCFSRDTGRRTTSILINKDECGVVTTRSTNPPGLFSNVKIMISFHNEFITKVDRIPH
;
A
#
# COMPACT_ATOMS: atom_id res chain seq x y z
N MET A 1 7.79 0.38 -16.42
CA MET A 1 7.89 0.41 -14.95
C MET A 1 6.78 -0.46 -14.40
N ALA A 2 7.13 -1.43 -13.54
CA ALA A 2 6.20 -2.37 -12.93
C ALA A 2 6.75 -2.89 -11.60
N ILE A 3 5.88 -3.51 -10.81
CA ILE A 3 6.27 -4.29 -9.62
C ILE A 3 6.89 -5.60 -10.09
N SER A 4 7.99 -5.99 -9.47
CA SER A 4 8.64 -7.28 -9.65
C SER A 4 8.10 -8.27 -8.60
N GLY A 5 7.11 -9.07 -8.99
CA GLY A 5 6.52 -10.09 -8.13
C GLY A 5 5.34 -9.61 -7.28
N LYS A 6 5.15 -10.23 -6.10
CA LYS A 6 4.11 -9.87 -5.13
C LYS A 6 4.65 -8.87 -4.12
N ALA A 7 3.75 -8.08 -3.55
CA ALA A 7 4.09 -7.25 -2.41
C ALA A 7 4.31 -8.12 -1.15
N GLU A 8 5.25 -7.71 -0.32
CA GLU A 8 5.43 -8.28 1.01
C GLU A 8 4.57 -7.48 1.99
N VAL A 9 3.82 -8.18 2.84
CA VAL A 9 2.88 -7.57 3.78
C VAL A 9 3.24 -8.01 5.19
N GLU A 10 3.51 -7.04 6.05
CA GLU A 10 3.72 -7.25 7.48
C GLU A 10 2.56 -6.66 8.28
N CYS A 11 1.92 -7.51 9.08
CA CYS A 11 0.81 -7.13 9.95
C CYS A 11 1.31 -7.00 11.38
N GLY A 12 1.67 -5.78 11.79
CA GLY A 12 1.97 -5.46 13.19
C GLY A 12 0.68 -5.35 14.02
N ASP A 13 0.79 -5.00 15.31
CA ASP A 13 -0.38 -4.87 16.18
C ASP A 13 -1.30 -3.73 15.72
N LYS A 14 -0.72 -2.55 15.49
CA LYS A 14 -1.43 -1.31 15.13
C LYS A 14 -1.28 -0.92 13.66
N THR A 15 -0.30 -1.47 12.98
CA THR A 15 0.11 -1.05 11.64
C THR A 15 0.06 -2.19 10.64
N ILE A 16 -0.05 -1.84 9.37
CA ILE A 16 0.14 -2.71 8.21
C ILE A 16 1.25 -2.07 7.39
N GLU A 17 2.35 -2.77 7.20
CA GLU A 17 3.41 -2.36 6.27
C GLU A 17 3.30 -3.18 4.99
N VAL A 18 3.39 -2.48 3.85
CA VAL A 18 3.41 -3.12 2.53
C VAL A 18 4.65 -2.65 1.79
N VAL A 19 5.48 -3.61 1.39
CA VAL A 19 6.74 -3.38 0.70
C VAL A 19 6.64 -3.90 -0.74
N PHE A 20 7.07 -3.06 -1.68
CA PHE A 20 7.09 -3.36 -3.10
C PHE A 20 8.53 -3.40 -3.62
N LEU A 21 8.84 -4.43 -4.41
CA LEU A 21 10.02 -4.47 -5.25
C LEU A 21 9.62 -4.03 -6.67
N THR A 22 10.41 -3.15 -7.30
CA THR A 22 10.17 -2.66 -8.66
C THR A 22 11.27 -3.10 -9.63
N GLU A 23 10.91 -3.23 -10.91
CA GLU A 23 11.85 -3.62 -11.98
C GLU A 23 12.98 -2.59 -12.17
N ALA A 24 12.68 -1.31 -11.94
CA ALA A 24 13.60 -0.18 -12.04
C ALA A 24 13.50 0.71 -10.79
N VAL A 25 14.37 1.71 -10.67
CA VAL A 25 14.28 2.71 -9.60
C VAL A 25 12.88 3.32 -9.58
N PHE A 26 12.24 3.29 -8.41
CA PHE A 26 10.90 3.82 -8.22
C PHE A 26 10.95 5.35 -8.11
N ASP A 27 10.12 5.98 -8.93
CA ASP A 27 9.78 7.40 -8.85
C ASP A 27 8.27 7.52 -9.04
N GLY A 28 7.59 7.92 -7.97
CA GLY A 28 6.13 7.87 -7.89
C GLY A 28 5.64 7.89 -6.44
N ARG A 29 4.41 7.43 -6.25
CA ARG A 29 3.77 7.41 -4.93
C ARG A 29 2.94 6.16 -4.69
N ILE A 30 2.86 5.76 -3.43
CA ILE A 30 1.95 4.71 -2.95
C ILE A 30 0.90 5.39 -2.09
N PHE A 31 -0.38 5.00 -2.20
CA PHE A 31 -1.44 5.59 -1.39
C PHE A 31 -2.61 4.64 -1.17
N VAL A 32 -3.38 4.90 -0.11
CA VAL A 32 -4.64 4.19 0.14
C VAL A 32 -5.75 4.78 -0.73
N ILE A 33 -6.48 3.91 -1.43
CA ILE A 33 -7.57 4.34 -2.33
C ILE A 33 -8.64 5.09 -1.53
N GLY A 34 -9.03 6.27 -2.02
CA GLY A 34 -9.97 7.17 -1.34
C GLY A 34 -9.30 8.12 -0.34
N HIS A 35 -8.03 7.92 -0.01
CA HIS A 35 -7.27 8.72 0.97
C HIS A 35 -5.98 9.32 0.39
N ALA A 36 -5.88 9.46 -0.94
CA ALA A 36 -4.65 9.88 -1.63
C ALA A 36 -4.13 11.28 -1.23
N ASN A 37 -4.99 12.14 -0.70
CA ASN A 37 -4.64 13.50 -0.27
C ASN A 37 -4.37 13.60 1.25
N ASP A 38 -4.53 12.52 2.01
CA ASP A 38 -4.18 12.48 3.43
C ASP A 38 -2.70 12.10 3.56
N THR A 39 -1.91 12.96 4.20
CA THR A 39 -0.46 12.77 4.37
C THR A 39 -0.08 11.55 5.20
N ARG A 40 -1.02 10.99 5.97
CA ARG A 40 -0.83 9.74 6.72
C ARG A 40 -1.08 8.49 5.88
N CYS A 41 -1.66 8.64 4.70
CA CYS A 41 -2.15 7.56 3.86
C CYS A 41 -1.42 7.47 2.51
N PHE A 42 -0.27 8.13 2.38
CA PHE A 42 0.60 8.01 1.22
C PHE A 42 2.08 7.92 1.62
N SER A 43 2.87 7.34 0.72
CA SER A 43 4.34 7.30 0.79
C SER A 43 4.95 7.76 -0.54
N ARG A 44 6.11 8.41 -0.44
CA ARG A 44 6.95 8.86 -1.56
C ARG A 44 8.41 8.47 -1.34
N ASP A 45 8.65 7.27 -0.81
CA ASP A 45 10.00 6.72 -0.73
C ASP A 45 10.47 6.32 -2.14
N THR A 46 11.31 7.14 -2.76
CA THR A 46 11.78 7.03 -4.15
C THR A 46 13.31 6.89 -4.23
N GLY A 47 13.85 6.68 -5.43
CA GLY A 47 15.30 6.61 -5.64
C GLY A 47 15.92 5.24 -5.36
N ARG A 48 15.09 4.25 -5.00
CA ARG A 48 15.48 2.84 -4.83
C ARG A 48 14.55 1.93 -5.63
N ARG A 49 14.94 0.67 -5.81
CA ARG A 49 14.08 -0.37 -6.40
C ARG A 49 13.09 -0.98 -5.40
N THR A 50 13.12 -0.49 -4.17
CA THR A 50 12.22 -0.90 -3.09
C THR A 50 11.55 0.35 -2.57
N THR A 51 10.26 0.25 -2.30
CA THR A 51 9.45 1.32 -1.71
C THR A 51 8.38 0.70 -0.83
N SER A 52 7.91 1.42 0.19
CA SER A 52 6.91 0.90 1.12
C SER A 52 5.90 1.94 1.55
N ILE A 53 4.79 1.46 2.12
CA ILE A 53 3.80 2.27 2.82
C ILE A 53 3.49 1.63 4.18
N LEU A 54 3.44 2.46 5.22
CA LEU A 54 3.03 2.09 6.57
C LEU A 54 1.66 2.71 6.85
N ILE A 55 0.69 1.90 7.24
CA ILE A 55 -0.71 2.31 7.43
C ILE A 55 -1.14 1.94 8.85
N ASN A 56 -1.66 2.91 9.60
CA ASN A 56 -2.32 2.64 10.88
C ASN A 56 -3.70 2.00 10.64
N LYS A 57 -4.01 0.94 11.39
CA LYS A 57 -5.25 0.17 11.24
C LYS A 57 -6.52 0.95 11.64
N ASP A 58 -6.37 2.03 12.39
CA ASP A 58 -7.44 2.94 12.80
C ASP A 58 -7.55 4.18 11.88
N GLU A 59 -6.75 4.25 10.82
CA GLU A 59 -6.72 5.37 9.86
C GLU A 59 -6.99 4.89 8.42
N CYS A 60 -6.97 5.83 7.46
CA CYS A 60 -6.96 5.56 6.02
C CYS A 60 -8.11 4.67 5.49
N GLY A 61 -9.22 4.57 6.21
CA GLY A 61 -10.36 3.74 5.80
C GLY A 61 -10.08 2.25 5.87
N VAL A 62 -9.11 1.81 6.69
CA VAL A 62 -8.89 0.39 6.98
C VAL A 62 -10.15 -0.18 7.65
N VAL A 63 -10.66 -1.28 7.10
CA VAL A 63 -11.83 -1.97 7.64
C VAL A 63 -11.38 -3.21 8.38
N THR A 64 -11.67 -3.25 9.68
CA THR A 64 -11.31 -4.38 10.52
C THR A 64 -12.55 -5.17 10.94
N THR A 65 -12.62 -6.43 10.52
CA THR A 65 -13.73 -7.34 10.80
C THR A 65 -13.28 -8.47 11.72
N ARG A 66 -14.06 -8.74 12.76
CA ARG A 66 -13.87 -9.92 13.61
C ARG A 66 -14.62 -11.11 13.01
N SER A 67 -13.91 -12.19 12.70
CA SER A 67 -14.52 -13.45 12.30
C SER A 67 -14.51 -14.43 13.47
N THR A 68 -15.56 -15.22 13.60
CA THR A 68 -15.63 -16.37 14.52
C THR A 68 -15.27 -17.68 13.84
N ASN A 69 -15.20 -17.70 12.50
CA ASN A 69 -14.82 -18.88 11.72
C ASN A 69 -14.19 -18.50 10.36
N PRO A 70 -12.87 -18.65 10.16
CA PRO A 70 -11.89 -18.95 11.19
C PRO A 70 -11.80 -17.82 12.23
N PRO A 71 -11.54 -18.12 13.51
CA PRO A 71 -11.46 -17.09 14.54
C PRO A 71 -10.28 -16.16 14.28
N GLY A 72 -10.53 -14.85 14.24
CA GLY A 72 -9.47 -13.88 14.01
C GLY A 72 -9.97 -12.48 13.70
N LEU A 73 -9.00 -11.58 13.52
CA LEU A 73 -9.23 -10.20 13.10
C LEU A 73 -8.69 -10.03 11.68
N PHE A 74 -9.56 -9.59 10.78
CA PHE A 74 -9.24 -9.40 9.37
C PHE A 74 -9.23 -7.90 9.08
N SER A 75 -8.09 -7.37 8.69
CA SER A 75 -7.98 -5.97 8.24
C SER A 75 -7.96 -5.92 6.73
N ASN A 76 -8.81 -5.09 6.14
CA ASN A 76 -8.92 -4.89 4.70
C ASN A 76 -8.59 -3.43 4.37
N VAL A 77 -7.67 -3.24 3.44
CA VAL A 77 -7.28 -1.94 2.92
C VAL A 77 -6.95 -2.10 1.44
N LYS A 78 -7.25 -1.08 0.63
CA LYS A 78 -6.93 -1.08 -0.80
C LYS A 78 -5.82 -0.07 -1.06
N ILE A 79 -4.69 -0.56 -1.55
CA ILE A 79 -3.50 0.25 -1.79
C ILE A 79 -3.28 0.35 -3.30
N MET A 80 -2.91 1.55 -3.76
CA MET A 80 -2.49 1.83 -5.12
C MET A 80 -1.00 2.19 -5.11
N ILE A 81 -0.23 1.55 -5.99
CA ILE A 81 1.11 2.02 -6.36
C ILE A 81 1.04 2.73 -7.71
N SER A 82 1.60 3.94 -7.77
CA SER A 82 1.67 4.74 -8.98
C SER A 82 3.10 5.08 -9.34
N PHE A 83 3.47 4.88 -10.60
CA PHE A 83 4.79 5.24 -11.15
C PHE A 83 4.85 6.69 -11.66
N HIS A 84 3.95 7.54 -11.16
CA HIS A 84 3.94 8.97 -11.38
C HIS A 84 3.42 9.70 -10.13
N ASN A 85 3.89 10.92 -9.90
CA ASN A 85 3.59 11.65 -8.65
C ASN A 85 2.21 12.32 -8.64
N GLU A 86 1.69 12.68 -9.81
CA GLU A 86 0.50 13.55 -9.93
C GLU A 86 -0.74 12.86 -10.51
N PHE A 87 -0.56 11.80 -11.31
CA PHE A 87 -1.64 11.18 -12.06
C PHE A 87 -1.47 9.66 -12.15
N ILE A 88 -2.60 8.96 -12.27
CA ILE A 88 -2.61 7.51 -12.43
C ILE A 88 -2.30 7.19 -13.89
N THR A 89 -1.36 6.28 -14.11
CA THR A 89 -0.96 5.83 -15.44
C THR A 89 -1.46 4.41 -15.74
N LYS A 90 -1.41 4.01 -17.03
CA LYS A 90 -1.82 2.66 -17.46
C LYS A 90 -1.05 1.51 -16.78
N VAL A 91 0.13 1.79 -16.21
CA VAL A 91 0.95 0.77 -15.53
C VAL A 91 0.64 0.64 -14.03
N ASP A 92 -0.20 1.51 -13.48
CA ASP A 92 -0.56 1.50 -12.07
C ASP A 92 -1.46 0.30 -11.75
N ARG A 93 -1.23 -0.34 -10.60
CA ARG A 93 -1.92 -1.57 -10.22
C ARG A 93 -2.38 -1.52 -8.77
N ILE A 94 -3.54 -2.14 -8.54
CA ILE A 94 -4.00 -2.51 -7.20
C ILE A 94 -3.53 -3.95 -6.98
N PRO A 95 -2.56 -4.19 -6.07
CA PRO A 95 -2.14 -5.53 -5.72
C PRO A 95 -3.28 -6.27 -5.02
N HIS A 96 -3.42 -7.57 -5.32
CA HIS A 96 -4.34 -8.49 -4.64
C HIS A 96 -3.60 -9.35 -3.62
#